data_AF-A0A8T0R5G2-F1
#
_entry.id   AF-A0A8T0R5G2-F1
#
_cell.length_a   1.000
_cell.length_b   1.000
_cell.length_c   1.000
_cell.angle_alpha   90.00
_cell.angle_beta   90.00
_cell.angle_gamma   90.00
#
_symmetry.space_group_name_H-M   'P 1'
#
loop_
_entity.id
_entity.type
_entity.pdbx_description
1 polymer ?
#
loop_
_entity_poly.entity_id
_entity_poly.type
_entity_poly.pdbx_seq_one_letter_code
_entity_poly.pdbx_strand_id
1 'polypeptide(L)'
;MVAMVVGGDCRPSSFDQFWYWVKFFMPRAEKFHMVGLAGICWALWRTRNNVCFEEKKVRSPTEVICLASSFISFWAELQSEEDKLLLEGGADILRAVVLSLHPNEAPPGDASVVLLQ
;
A
#
# COMPACT_ATOMS: atom_id res chain seq x y z
N MET A 1 -8.29 -0.97 2.82
CA MET A 1 -6.89 -0.91 3.28
C MET A 1 -6.40 0.51 3.36
N VAL A 2 -6.11 1.24 2.26
CA VAL A 2 -5.69 2.66 2.36
C VAL A 2 -6.72 3.53 3.10
N ALA A 3 -8.02 3.35 2.83
CA ALA A 3 -9.07 4.06 3.56
C ALA A 3 -9.06 3.78 5.07
N MET A 4 -8.77 2.55 5.49
CA MET A 4 -8.71 2.18 6.92
C MET A 4 -7.54 2.88 7.62
N VAL A 5 -6.41 3.04 6.94
CA VAL A 5 -5.21 3.72 7.47
C VAL A 5 -5.52 5.17 7.83
N VAL A 6 -6.37 5.83 7.04
CA VAL A 6 -6.74 7.23 7.23
C VAL A 6 -8.04 7.42 8.03
N GLY A 7 -8.60 6.33 8.57
CA GLY A 7 -9.86 6.36 9.33
C GLY A 7 -11.13 6.56 8.49
N GLY A 8 -11.06 6.29 7.18
CA GLY A 8 -12.19 6.38 6.27
C GLY A 8 -13.03 5.11 6.19
N ASP A 9 -14.35 5.29 6.18
CA ASP A 9 -15.37 4.25 5.98
C ASP A 9 -15.69 3.98 4.51
N CYS A 10 -15.34 4.93 3.63
CA CYS A 10 -15.53 4.86 2.19
C CYS A 10 -14.20 4.91 1.43
N ARG A 11 -14.21 4.43 0.19
CA ARG A 11 -13.06 4.48 -0.74
C ARG A 11 -13.50 5.15 -2.05
N PRO A 12 -12.71 6.08 -2.61
CA PRO A 12 -13.02 6.67 -3.90
C PRO A 12 -12.94 5.64 -5.03
N SER A 13 -13.86 5.73 -5.99
CA SER A 13 -13.87 4.90 -7.21
C SER A 13 -13.44 5.63 -8.48
N SER A 14 -13.14 6.93 -8.37
CA SER A 14 -12.63 7.77 -9.47
C SER A 14 -11.63 8.82 -8.94
N PHE A 15 -10.91 9.47 -9.84
CA PHE A 15 -9.99 10.55 -9.46
C PHE A 15 -10.73 11.77 -8.88
N ASP A 16 -11.90 12.12 -9.41
CA ASP A 16 -12.70 13.23 -8.87
C ASP A 16 -13.17 12.95 -7.43
N GLN A 17 -13.64 11.72 -7.18
CA GLN A 17 -13.98 11.29 -5.82
C GLN A 17 -12.75 11.25 -4.91
N PHE A 18 -11.59 10.85 -5.44
CA PHE A 18 -10.35 10.83 -4.68
C PHE A 18 -10.00 12.22 -4.16
N TRP A 19 -10.11 13.27 -5.00
CA TRP A 19 -9.79 14.63 -4.58
C TRP A 19 -10.69 15.14 -3.45
N TYR A 20 -11.98 14.86 -3.53
CA TYR A 20 -12.90 15.18 -2.44
C TYR A 20 -12.58 14.39 -1.17
N TRP A 21 -12.38 13.08 -1.32
CA TRP A 21 -12.13 12.15 -0.23
C TRP A 21 -10.83 12.46 0.51
N VAL A 22 -9.73 12.69 -0.23
CA VAL A 22 -8.40 12.91 0.36
C VAL A 22 -8.33 14.25 1.09
N LYS A 23 -9.05 15.27 0.62
CA LYS A 23 -9.17 16.55 1.32
C LYS A 23 -9.95 16.45 2.61
N PHE A 24 -10.95 15.57 2.66
CA PHE A 24 -11.75 15.33 3.87
C PHE A 24 -10.96 14.55 4.94
N PHE A 25 -10.33 13.43 4.56
CA PHE A 25 -9.63 12.56 5.51
C PHE A 25 -8.20 13.00 5.82
N MET A 26 -7.54 13.73 4.91
CA MET A 26 -6.15 14.18 5.07
C MET A 26 -5.99 15.68 4.72
N PRO A 27 -6.72 16.60 5.38
CA PRO A 27 -6.73 18.03 5.03
C PRO A 27 -5.37 18.72 5.23
N ARG A 28 -4.56 18.22 6.18
CA ARG A 28 -3.24 18.81 6.50
C ARG A 28 -2.10 18.32 5.60
N ALA A 29 -2.38 17.38 4.70
CA ALA A 29 -1.36 16.73 3.86
C ALA A 29 -1.54 17.08 2.36
N GLU A 30 -2.15 18.21 2.03
CA GLU A 30 -2.51 18.58 0.65
C GLU A 30 -1.31 18.51 -0.32
N LYS A 31 -0.15 18.98 0.12
CA LYS A 31 1.09 18.91 -0.66
C LYS A 31 1.54 17.48 -1.01
N PHE A 32 1.12 16.48 -0.24
CA PHE A 32 1.49 15.08 -0.43
C PHE A 32 0.44 14.25 -1.17
N HIS A 33 -0.76 14.78 -1.41
CA HIS A 33 -1.86 14.03 -2.04
C HIS A 33 -1.47 13.47 -3.41
N MET A 34 -0.78 14.26 -4.24
CA MET A 34 -0.28 13.82 -5.54
C MET A 34 0.77 12.71 -5.43
N VAL A 35 1.71 12.82 -4.48
CA VAL A 35 2.76 11.81 -4.25
C VAL A 35 2.12 10.48 -3.82
N GLY A 36 1.19 10.52 -2.88
CA GLY A 36 0.46 9.34 -2.43
C GLY A 36 -0.38 8.69 -3.55
N LEU A 37 -1.11 9.50 -4.33
CA LEU A 37 -1.89 9.01 -5.47
C LEU A 37 -1.00 8.35 -6.51
N ALA A 38 0.10 9.02 -6.89
CA ALA A 38 1.07 8.49 -7.83
C ALA A 38 1.67 7.17 -7.33
N GLY A 39 1.96 7.05 -6.03
CA GLY A 39 2.57 5.84 -5.45
C GLY A 39 1.63 4.65 -5.55
N ILE A 40 0.34 4.86 -5.27
CA ILE A 40 -0.70 3.82 -5.40
C ILE A 40 -0.92 3.44 -6.87
N CYS A 41 -1.06 4.43 -7.76
CA CYS A 41 -1.24 4.17 -9.20
C CYS A 41 -0.05 3.41 -9.79
N TRP A 42 1.17 3.79 -9.41
CA TRP A 42 2.38 3.16 -9.89
C TRP A 42 2.52 1.73 -9.39
N ALA A 43 2.22 1.47 -8.12
CA ALA A 43 2.19 0.11 -7.56
C ALA A 43 1.17 -0.76 -8.30
N LEU A 44 -0.06 -0.28 -8.51
CA LEU A 44 -1.10 -1.01 -9.26
C LEU A 44 -0.65 -1.33 -10.69
N TRP A 45 -0.08 -0.35 -11.39
CA TRP A 45 0.44 -0.55 -12.74
C TRP A 45 1.55 -1.62 -12.79
N ARG A 46 2.55 -1.51 -11.91
CA ARG A 46 3.65 -2.48 -11.82
C ARG A 46 3.17 -3.88 -11.48
N THR A 47 2.25 -4.01 -10.51
CA THR A 47 1.65 -5.30 -10.16
C THR A 47 0.92 -5.92 -11.35
N ARG A 48 0.09 -5.15 -12.06
CA ARG A 48 -0.63 -5.64 -13.25
C ARG A 48 0.33 -6.09 -14.36
N ASN A 49 1.35 -5.31 -14.63
CA ASN A 49 2.35 -5.67 -15.65
C ASN A 49 3.10 -6.94 -15.28
N ASN A 50 3.51 -7.09 -14.01
CA ASN A 50 4.17 -8.31 -13.55
C ASN A 50 3.28 -9.55 -13.71
N VAL A 51 1.97 -9.43 -13.49
CA VAL A 51 1.03 -10.55 -13.72
C VAL A 51 0.94 -10.87 -15.21
N CYS A 52 0.82 -9.85 -16.06
CA CYS A 52 0.60 -10.03 -17.50
C CYS A 52 1.84 -10.49 -18.27
N PHE A 53 3.03 -10.01 -17.90
CA PHE A 53 4.26 -10.23 -18.66
C PHE A 53 5.24 -11.21 -18.00
N GLU A 54 5.21 -11.32 -16.67
CA GLU A 54 6.17 -12.14 -15.90
C GLU A 54 5.49 -13.35 -15.24
N GLU A 55 4.19 -13.56 -15.49
CA GLU A 55 3.34 -14.60 -14.89
C GLU A 55 3.41 -14.64 -13.34
N LYS A 56 3.77 -13.51 -12.71
CA LYS A 56 3.88 -13.42 -11.25
C LYS A 56 2.49 -13.39 -10.63
N LYS A 57 2.22 -14.35 -9.74
CA LYS A 57 0.99 -14.36 -8.93
C LYS A 57 1.10 -13.36 -7.79
N VAL A 58 0.09 -12.51 -7.64
CA VAL A 58 -0.09 -11.64 -6.47
C VAL A 58 -0.71 -12.48 -5.36
N ARG A 59 0.00 -12.65 -4.25
CA ARG A 59 -0.46 -13.56 -3.16
C ARG A 59 -1.51 -12.90 -2.29
N SER A 60 -1.38 -11.59 -2.09
CA SER A 60 -2.28 -10.82 -1.24
C SER A 60 -2.34 -9.38 -1.71
N PRO A 61 -3.50 -8.69 -1.62
CA PRO A 61 -3.59 -7.28 -1.96
C PRO A 61 -2.72 -6.38 -1.05
N THR A 62 -2.23 -6.89 0.08
CA THR A 62 -1.22 -6.23 0.93
C THR A 62 0.11 -6.03 0.22
N GLU A 63 0.51 -6.92 -0.71
CA GLU A 63 1.74 -6.78 -1.49
C GLU A 63 1.72 -5.49 -2.32
N VAL A 64 0.55 -5.14 -2.87
CA VAL A 64 0.35 -3.90 -3.64
C VAL A 64 0.52 -2.68 -2.75
N ILE A 65 0.01 -2.73 -1.51
CA ILE A 65 0.12 -1.59 -0.59
C ILE A 65 1.55 -1.48 -0.04
N CYS A 66 2.22 -2.59 0.26
CA CYS A 66 3.64 -2.60 0.61
C CYS A 66 4.48 -1.99 -0.52
N LEU A 67 4.20 -2.37 -1.77
CA LEU A 67 4.87 -1.79 -2.93
C LEU A 67 4.61 -0.28 -3.05
N ALA A 68 3.37 0.17 -2.84
CA ALA A 68 3.04 1.59 -2.81
C ALA A 68 3.80 2.33 -1.70
N SER A 69 3.88 1.76 -0.48
CA SER A 69 4.64 2.34 0.63
C SER A 69 6.12 2.50 0.28
N SER A 70 6.74 1.49 -0.36
CA SER A 70 8.13 1.57 -0.79
C SER A 70 8.37 2.65 -1.84
N PHE A 71 7.42 2.87 -2.76
CA PHE A 71 7.52 3.98 -3.72
C PHE A 71 7.40 5.34 -3.04
N ILE A 72 6.50 5.47 -2.06
CA ILE A 72 6.34 6.72 -1.30
C ILE A 72 7.61 7.03 -0.52
N SER A 73 8.20 6.06 0.19
CA SER A 73 9.50 6.22 0.87
C SER A 73 10.61 6.57 -0.12
N PHE A 74 10.67 5.89 -1.27
CA PHE A 74 11.67 6.18 -2.29
C PHE A 74 11.54 7.61 -2.87
N TRP A 75 10.31 8.10 -3.05
CA TRP A 75 10.07 9.47 -3.52
C TRP A 75 10.16 10.53 -2.42
N ALA A 76 10.17 10.13 -1.15
CA ALA A 76 10.41 11.03 -0.03
C ALA A 76 11.82 11.64 -0.09
N GLU A 77 12.80 10.88 -0.57
CA GLU A 77 14.17 11.34 -0.85
C GLU A 77 14.26 12.50 -1.85
N LEU A 78 13.19 12.75 -2.63
CA LEU A 78 13.12 13.85 -3.59
C LEU A 78 12.54 15.14 -2.99
N GLN A 79 12.09 15.10 -1.73
CA GLN A 79 11.49 16.24 -1.03
C GLN A 79 12.52 16.97 -0.15
N SER A 80 12.10 18.09 0.45
CA SER A 80 12.88 18.73 1.51
C SER A 80 13.02 17.79 2.73
N GLU A 81 14.03 17.99 3.57
CA GLU A 81 14.26 17.15 4.75
C GLU A 81 13.03 17.05 5.68
N GLU A 82 12.33 18.16 5.91
CA GLU A 82 11.10 18.16 6.71
C GLU A 82 10.00 17.29 6.07
N ASP A 83 9.84 17.40 4.75
CA ASP A 83 8.79 16.72 4.00
C ASP A 83 9.10 15.24 3.76
N LYS A 84 10.38 14.91 3.63
CA LYS A 84 10.90 13.56 3.60
C LYS A 84 10.48 12.79 4.84
N LEU A 85 10.76 13.34 6.03
CA LEU A 85 10.39 12.70 7.31
C LEU A 85 8.88 12.46 7.44
N LEU A 86 8.07 13.42 6.96
CA LEU A 86 6.61 13.28 6.96
C LEU A 86 6.12 12.18 6.00
N LEU A 87 6.69 12.08 4.80
CA LEU A 87 6.33 11.06 3.82
C LEU A 87 6.79 9.66 4.25
N GLU A 88 8.00 9.54 4.79
CA GLU A 88 8.51 8.28 5.33
C GLU A 88 7.64 7.79 6.49
N GLY A 89 7.30 8.68 7.43
CA GLY A 89 6.37 8.35 8.52
C GLY A 89 5.00 7.90 8.02
N GLY A 90 4.47 8.56 6.98
CA GLY A 90 3.23 8.16 6.33
C GLY A 90 3.30 6.78 5.66
N ALA A 91 4.41 6.48 4.98
CA ALA A 91 4.67 5.19 4.35
C ALA A 91 4.82 4.06 5.38
N ASP A 92 5.49 4.34 6.50
CA ASP A 92 5.66 3.39 7.60
C ASP A 92 4.33 3.07 8.29
N ILE A 93 3.49 4.07 8.56
CA ILE A 93 2.14 3.87 9.10
C ILE A 93 1.32 3.02 8.13
N LEU A 94 1.35 3.34 6.83
CA LEU A 94 0.65 2.58 5.80
C LEU A 94 1.08 1.10 5.81
N ARG A 95 2.38 0.84 5.89
CA ARG A 95 2.94 -0.52 5.96
C ARG A 95 2.56 -1.24 7.25
N ALA A 96 2.64 -0.57 8.41
CA ALA A 96 2.32 -1.15 9.70
C ALA A 96 0.85 -1.60 9.79
N VAL A 97 -0.09 -0.76 9.32
CA VAL A 97 -1.52 -1.11 9.27
C VAL A 97 -1.78 -2.26 8.30
N VAL A 98 -1.05 -2.34 7.19
CA VAL A 98 -1.18 -3.46 6.25
C VAL A 98 -0.70 -4.77 6.86
N LEU A 99 0.42 -4.74 7.60
CA LEU A 99 0.95 -5.91 8.28
C LEU A 99 0.02 -6.40 9.40
N SER A 100 -0.63 -5.49 10.14
CA SER A 100 -1.61 -5.89 11.16
C SER A 100 -2.90 -6.47 10.58
N LEU A 101 -3.24 -6.13 9.33
CA LEU A 101 -4.38 -6.68 8.60
C LEU A 101 -4.05 -7.98 7.86
N HIS A 102 -2.77 -8.37 7.78
CA HIS A 102 -2.38 -9.64 7.19
C HIS A 102 -2.76 -10.76 8.18
N PRO A 103 -3.64 -11.71 7.81
CA PRO A 103 -3.81 -12.89 8.64
C PRO A 103 -2.47 -13.62 8.73
N ASN A 104 -2.10 -14.08 9.92
CA ASN A 104 -1.03 -15.06 10.10
C ASN A 104 -1.32 -16.24 9.15
N GLU A 105 -0.61 -16.31 8.02
CA GLU A 105 -0.49 -17.59 7.32
C GLU A 105 0.13 -18.56 8.32
N ALA A 106 -0.60 -19.62 8.65
CA ALA A 106 -0.13 -20.68 9.53
C ALA A 106 1.27 -21.15 9.08
N PRO A 107 2.16 -21.55 10.01
CA PRO A 107 3.46 -22.08 9.62
C PRO A 107 3.26 -23.30 8.70
N PRO A 108 4.19 -23.57 7.76
CA PRO A 108 4.18 -24.81 6.99
C PRO A 108 4.55 -25.97 7.93
N GLY A 109 3.57 -26.41 8.72
CA GLY A 109 3.55 -27.69 9.41
C GLY A 109 2.66 -28.65 8.60
N ASP A 110 3.12 -29.88 8.47
CA ASP A 110 2.47 -31.02 7.81
C ASP A 110 2.66 -31.14 6.29
N ALA A 111 3.91 -30.89 5.86
CA ALA A 111 4.53 -31.68 4.79
C ALA A 111 5.47 -32.73 5.39
N SER A 112 4.97 -33.59 6.26
CA SER A 112 5.61 -34.84 6.70
C SER A 112 4.56 -35.65 7.48
N VAL A 113 4.46 -36.95 7.20
CA VAL A 113 3.51 -37.93 7.78
C VAL A 113 2.16 -38.06 7.06
N VAL A 114 2.18 -38.40 5.76
CA VAL A 114 1.30 -39.45 5.22
C VAL A 114 2.08 -40.28 4.19
N LEU A 115 3.17 -40.90 4.66
CA LEU A 115 3.62 -42.17 4.12
C LEU A 115 3.52 -43.18 5.27
N LEU A 116 2.86 -44.30 4.98
CA LEU A 116 2.61 -45.49 5.83
C LEU A 116 1.33 -45.46 6.68
N GLN A 117 0.22 -45.91 6.08
CA GLN A 117 -0.39 -47.20 6.44
C GLN A 117 -1.19 -47.77 5.28
#